data_AF-A0A3M6YI63-F1
#
_entry.id   AF-A0A3M6YI63-F1
#
_cell.length_a   1.000
_cell.length_b   1.000
_cell.length_c   1.000
_cell.angle_alpha   90.00
_cell.angle_beta   90.00
_cell.angle_gamma   90.00
#
_symmetry.space_group_name_H-M   'P 1'
#
loop_
_entity.id
_entity.type
_entity.pdbx_description
1 polymer ?
#
loop_
_entity_poly.entity_id
_entity_poly.type
_entity_poly.pdbx_seq_one_letter_code
_entity_poly.pdbx_strand_id
1 'polypeptide(L)'
;MLLQTCCRRFAAGTPRVPSAMPLRAKITNPAMAGPASRAYSSSIPISEQPGDEPNDVLFNSNYGLRTITLNRPQKLNSLNGSMARKIIPRLQEWSKSQLANVVVVKGEGRALCAGGDVAALALQNKEGPEGQQKSKDYFALEYKLDHMIASYTKPYIAYMDGITMGGGVGLSLHAPFRIATEKTVFAMPETNIGFFPDVGGSFFLPRMDGQMGTYLALTSEQLKGVDVFWSGIATHYLHSSSLPDLETRLAELQFKDYDSLHQRLQVINSTIEEFCTGVPHDRHPSNSIVGGDHRVAIDYAFQDNSTIDQILEALQGLTENKGGGAPPAVIEWAAKTRKTILQRSPTSVKVALRQLREGATWDIAETFRKEHVIASRFMEHPDFVEGVSALLINKPKTTPQWKPKTLDKVTDADVDAFFAGQPSLELLNTEGKAEEIRYKDYPHTWTGLPREREVLGHVNRNRCTMKEAVDFFVQHAGGKQGVKEKVEEILRRKADETESGTLVLKR
;
A
#
# COMPACT_ATOMS: atom_id res chain seq x y z
N MET A 1 -40.44 -84.81 6.81
CA MET A 1 -40.25 -85.84 5.76
C MET A 1 -38.74 -86.08 5.66
N LEU A 2 -38.29 -87.29 6.05
CA LEU A 2 -36.96 -87.93 5.90
C LEU A 2 -35.69 -87.15 6.35
N LEU A 3 -35.03 -87.54 7.46
CA LEU A 3 -34.08 -88.67 7.66
C LEU A 3 -32.70 -88.38 7.02
N GLN A 4 -31.68 -88.12 7.87
CA GLN A 4 -30.51 -89.00 8.16
C GLN A 4 -29.47 -88.99 7.01
N THR A 5 -28.14 -88.90 7.18
CA THR A 5 -27.17 -89.44 8.15
C THR A 5 -25.81 -88.84 7.72
N CYS A 6 -24.96 -88.24 8.56
CA CYS A 6 -24.04 -88.78 9.58
C CYS A 6 -22.65 -89.24 9.06
N CYS A 7 -21.62 -88.88 9.86
CA CYS A 7 -20.24 -89.39 10.01
C CYS A 7 -19.10 -88.74 9.19
N ARG A 8 -17.92 -88.42 9.76
CA ARG A 8 -17.40 -88.32 11.14
C ARG A 8 -15.91 -87.90 11.07
N ARG A 9 -15.43 -87.07 12.02
CA ARG A 9 -14.22 -87.24 12.89
C ARG A 9 -13.80 -85.85 13.44
N PHE A 10 -14.10 -85.55 14.70
CA PHE A 10 -13.21 -85.64 15.90
C PHE A 10 -11.96 -84.73 15.75
N ALA A 11 -11.61 -83.81 16.66
CA ALA A 11 -11.90 -83.67 18.09
C ALA A 11 -11.58 -82.23 18.60
N ALA A 12 -12.14 -81.90 19.79
CA ALA A 12 -11.66 -81.03 20.89
C ALA A 12 -11.00 -79.66 20.56
N GLY A 13 -11.31 -78.52 21.18
CA GLY A 13 -11.99 -78.22 22.44
C GLY A 13 -11.26 -77.04 23.12
N THR A 14 -11.80 -75.82 22.98
CA THR A 14 -11.63 -74.60 23.86
C THR A 14 -10.21 -74.03 24.13
N PRO A 15 -10.03 -72.79 24.65
CA PRO A 15 -10.96 -71.69 24.97
C PRO A 15 -10.55 -70.30 24.40
N ARG A 16 -11.44 -69.30 24.61
CA ARG A 16 -11.27 -67.86 24.33
C ARG A 16 -10.19 -67.21 25.21
N VAL A 17 -9.45 -66.25 24.64
CA VAL A 17 -8.58 -65.25 25.30
C VAL A 17 -8.89 -63.86 24.72
N PRO A 18 -8.80 -62.75 25.47
CA PRO A 18 -9.35 -61.43 25.11
C PRO A 18 -8.48 -60.66 24.10
N SER A 19 -9.13 -59.94 23.18
CA SER A 19 -8.49 -59.05 22.20
C SER A 19 -8.07 -57.72 22.86
N ALA A 20 -6.76 -57.52 23.00
CA ALA A 20 -6.14 -56.24 23.36
C ALA A 20 -6.23 -55.23 22.19
N MET A 21 -6.36 -53.93 22.51
CA MET A 21 -6.31 -52.83 21.54
C MET A 21 -4.94 -52.73 20.86
N PRO A 22 -4.83 -52.39 19.55
CA PRO A 22 -3.55 -52.26 18.89
C PRO A 22 -2.85 -50.94 19.26
N LEU A 23 -1.61 -51.06 19.72
CA LEU A 23 -0.63 -50.00 19.91
C LEU A 23 -0.29 -49.32 18.57
N ARG A 24 -0.43 -47.99 18.54
CA ARG A 24 -0.02 -47.13 17.42
C ARG A 24 1.51 -47.03 17.41
N ALA A 25 2.16 -47.74 16.50
CA ALA A 25 3.61 -47.70 16.34
C ALA A 25 4.07 -46.29 15.90
N LYS A 26 4.84 -45.60 16.76
CA LYS A 26 5.63 -44.43 16.37
C LYS A 26 6.86 -44.92 15.62
N ILE A 27 6.95 -44.62 14.33
CA ILE A 27 8.19 -44.76 13.57
C ILE A 27 9.04 -43.51 13.86
N THR A 28 9.99 -43.62 14.77
CA THR A 28 11.08 -42.64 14.92
C THR A 28 12.25 -43.12 14.08
N ASN A 29 12.54 -42.44 12.97
CA ASN A 29 13.72 -42.70 12.15
C ASN A 29 14.91 -41.86 12.70
N PRO A 30 15.97 -42.46 13.26
CA PRO A 30 17.05 -41.72 13.92
C PRO A 30 18.22 -41.39 12.98
N ALA A 31 17.94 -41.00 11.74
CA ALA A 31 18.96 -40.63 10.74
C ALA A 31 19.00 -39.13 10.37
N MET A 32 18.32 -38.27 11.13
CA MET A 32 18.36 -36.81 10.98
C MET A 32 18.83 -36.13 12.27
N ALA A 33 19.99 -36.55 12.77
CA ALA A 33 20.68 -35.86 13.84
C ALA A 33 22.10 -35.51 13.37
N GLY A 34 22.22 -34.32 12.76
CA GLY A 34 23.49 -33.68 12.40
C GLY A 34 23.40 -32.19 12.73
N PRO A 35 24.42 -31.58 13.35
CA PRO A 35 24.28 -30.31 14.05
C PRO A 35 24.57 -29.12 13.12
N ALA A 36 23.65 -28.16 13.07
CA ALA A 36 23.96 -26.74 12.84
C ALA A 36 22.67 -25.93 13.07
N SER A 37 22.36 -25.64 14.33
CA SER A 37 21.56 -24.47 14.67
C SER A 37 22.36 -23.23 14.26
N ARG A 38 22.20 -22.79 13.00
CA ARG A 38 22.55 -21.42 12.65
C ARG A 38 21.55 -20.53 13.38
N ALA A 39 22.07 -19.60 14.18
CA ALA A 39 21.30 -18.65 14.96
C ALA A 39 20.32 -17.91 14.04
N TYR A 40 19.02 -18.21 14.20
CA TYR A 40 17.93 -17.42 13.66
C TYR A 40 17.58 -16.33 14.67
N SER A 41 17.18 -15.16 14.17
CA SER A 41 16.87 -13.97 14.96
C SER A 41 15.98 -14.32 16.15
N SER A 42 16.28 -13.70 17.29
CA SER A 42 15.62 -13.86 18.59
C SER A 42 14.21 -13.26 18.65
N SER A 43 13.47 -13.22 17.53
CA SER A 43 12.13 -12.66 17.49
C SER A 43 11.10 -13.69 17.95
N ILE A 44 10.29 -13.28 18.93
CA ILE A 44 9.12 -14.05 19.39
C ILE A 44 8.23 -14.33 18.17
N PRO A 45 7.81 -15.58 17.93
CA PRO A 45 6.98 -15.90 16.78
C PRO A 45 5.65 -15.13 16.83
N ILE A 46 5.40 -14.32 15.80
CA ILE A 46 4.14 -13.60 15.62
C ILE A 46 3.03 -14.65 15.44
N SER A 47 2.07 -14.64 16.35
CA SER A 47 0.98 -15.61 16.42
C SER A 47 -0.27 -14.98 17.00
N GLU A 48 -1.42 -15.52 16.65
CA GLU A 48 -2.73 -15.09 17.17
C GLU A 48 -2.75 -15.04 18.70
N GLN A 49 -3.43 -14.04 19.25
CA GLN A 49 -3.50 -13.74 20.68
C GLN A 49 -4.93 -13.89 21.21
N PRO A 50 -5.11 -14.10 22.53
CA PRO A 50 -6.44 -14.03 23.15
C PRO A 50 -7.14 -12.70 22.84
N GLY A 51 -8.38 -12.77 22.35
CA GLY A 51 -9.17 -11.60 21.94
C GLY A 51 -9.11 -11.30 20.44
N ASP A 52 -8.31 -12.05 19.67
CA ASP A 52 -8.29 -11.97 18.21
C ASP A 52 -9.62 -12.47 17.61
N GLU A 53 -10.17 -11.71 16.65
CA GLU A 53 -11.41 -12.07 15.96
C GLU A 53 -11.13 -13.27 15.03
N PRO A 54 -11.89 -14.38 15.07
CA PRO A 54 -11.50 -15.61 14.36
C PRO A 54 -11.57 -15.50 12.82
N ASN A 55 -12.46 -14.66 12.30
CA ASN A 55 -12.76 -14.59 10.85
C ASN A 55 -12.56 -13.18 10.28
N ASP A 56 -11.71 -12.36 10.90
CA ASP A 56 -11.38 -11.01 10.39
C ASP A 56 -10.49 -11.01 9.14
N VAL A 57 -9.84 -12.15 8.87
CA VAL A 57 -9.14 -12.45 7.61
C VAL A 57 -9.52 -13.85 7.15
N LEU A 58 -9.94 -13.97 5.89
CA LEU A 58 -10.22 -15.26 5.26
C LEU A 58 -9.09 -15.60 4.28
N PHE A 59 -8.55 -16.80 4.41
CA PHE A 59 -7.53 -17.31 3.50
C PHE A 59 -8.13 -18.36 2.58
N ASN A 60 -7.82 -18.28 1.28
CA ASN A 60 -8.21 -19.29 0.30
C ASN A 60 -6.98 -19.77 -0.49
N SER A 61 -7.01 -21.03 -0.92
CA SER A 61 -5.99 -21.63 -1.77
C SER A 61 -6.66 -22.28 -2.96
N ASN A 62 -6.34 -21.81 -4.17
CA ASN A 62 -6.86 -22.36 -5.41
C ASN A 62 -5.70 -22.57 -6.39
N TYR A 63 -5.36 -23.82 -6.70
CA TYR A 63 -4.17 -24.16 -7.50
C TYR A 63 -2.92 -23.37 -7.06
N GLY A 64 -2.34 -22.56 -7.95
CA GLY A 64 -1.18 -21.71 -7.66
C GLY A 64 -1.51 -20.41 -6.89
N LEU A 65 -2.78 -20.04 -6.79
CA LEU A 65 -3.21 -18.78 -6.18
C LEU A 65 -3.45 -18.92 -4.67
N ARG A 66 -3.03 -17.91 -3.93
CA ARG A 66 -3.33 -17.72 -2.51
C ARG A 66 -4.03 -16.38 -2.33
N THR A 67 -5.22 -16.40 -1.73
CA THR A 67 -6.03 -15.19 -1.55
C THR A 67 -6.13 -14.83 -0.08
N ILE A 68 -5.91 -13.56 0.23
CA ILE A 68 -6.13 -12.91 1.53
C ILE A 68 -7.36 -12.01 1.37
N THR A 69 -8.45 -12.33 2.04
CA THR A 69 -9.66 -11.51 2.06
C THR A 69 -9.81 -10.84 3.42
N LEU A 70 -9.74 -9.52 3.47
CA LEU A 70 -9.99 -8.74 4.68
C LEU A 70 -11.51 -8.73 4.94
N ASN A 71 -11.94 -9.27 6.08
CA ASN A 71 -13.34 -9.60 6.35
C ASN A 71 -13.87 -8.89 7.60
N ARG A 72 -13.84 -7.55 7.56
CA ARG A 72 -14.48 -6.68 8.55
C ARG A 72 -15.32 -5.59 7.86
N PRO A 73 -16.27 -5.93 6.97
CA PRO A 73 -16.96 -4.95 6.13
C PRO A 73 -17.71 -3.88 6.92
N GLN A 74 -18.15 -4.20 8.15
CA GLN A 74 -18.83 -3.26 9.06
C GLN A 74 -17.89 -2.13 9.55
N LYS A 75 -16.58 -2.37 9.54
CA LYS A 75 -15.53 -1.39 9.84
C LYS A 75 -14.74 -0.99 8.60
N LEU A 76 -15.29 -1.21 7.41
CA LEU A 76 -14.61 -0.92 6.13
C LEU A 76 -13.23 -1.59 6.04
N ASN A 77 -13.11 -2.80 6.60
CA ASN A 77 -11.88 -3.60 6.60
C ASN A 77 -10.68 -2.89 7.22
N SER A 78 -10.90 -2.01 8.21
CA SER A 78 -9.79 -1.35 8.90
C SER A 78 -8.84 -2.36 9.53
N LEU A 79 -7.54 -2.20 9.25
CA LEU A 79 -6.50 -3.12 9.70
C LEU A 79 -6.34 -3.02 11.22
N ASN A 80 -6.29 -4.16 11.90
CA ASN A 80 -6.01 -4.22 13.34
C ASN A 80 -4.86 -5.21 13.60
N GLY A 81 -4.39 -5.26 14.85
CA GLY A 81 -3.31 -6.18 15.23
C GLY A 81 -3.68 -7.65 15.03
N SER A 82 -4.96 -7.98 15.12
CA SER A 82 -5.48 -9.35 14.94
C SER A 82 -5.28 -9.84 13.51
N MET A 83 -5.67 -9.04 12.53
CA MET A 83 -5.49 -9.31 11.11
C MET A 83 -4.00 -9.41 10.76
N ALA A 84 -3.18 -8.47 11.23
CA ALA A 84 -1.74 -8.48 10.97
C ALA A 84 -1.05 -9.73 11.53
N ARG A 85 -1.43 -10.17 12.75
CA ARG A 85 -0.95 -11.43 13.35
C ARG A 85 -1.34 -12.69 12.58
N LYS A 86 -2.41 -12.65 11.79
CA LYS A 86 -2.83 -13.75 10.91
C LYS A 86 -2.16 -13.70 9.53
N ILE A 87 -2.03 -12.51 8.96
CA ILE A 87 -1.47 -12.31 7.62
C ILE A 87 0.03 -12.59 7.60
N ILE A 88 0.78 -12.10 8.60
CA ILE A 88 2.24 -12.22 8.61
C ILE A 88 2.71 -13.69 8.54
N PRO A 89 2.25 -14.59 9.44
CA PRO A 89 2.68 -15.99 9.40
C PRO A 89 2.27 -16.68 8.11
N ARG A 90 1.12 -16.31 7.53
CA ARG A 90 0.62 -16.90 6.29
C ARG A 90 1.47 -16.50 5.08
N LEU A 91 1.86 -15.24 4.99
CA LEU A 91 2.78 -14.77 3.96
C LEU A 91 4.17 -15.41 4.12
N GLN A 92 4.65 -15.60 5.35
CA GLN A 92 5.90 -16.34 5.59
C GLN A 92 5.78 -17.79 5.14
N GLU A 93 4.69 -18.48 5.47
CA GLU A 93 4.42 -19.86 5.04
C GLU A 93 4.40 -19.95 3.50
N TRP A 94 3.64 -19.07 2.84
CA TRP A 94 3.52 -19.06 1.40
C TRP A 94 4.82 -18.70 0.70
N SER A 95 5.68 -17.88 1.30
CA SER A 95 7.01 -17.56 0.76
C SER A 95 7.88 -18.81 0.55
N LYS A 96 7.68 -19.85 1.38
CA LYS A 96 8.43 -21.12 1.35
C LYS A 96 7.82 -22.16 0.40
N SER A 97 6.52 -22.04 0.12
CA SER A 97 5.78 -23.04 -0.65
C SER A 97 5.97 -22.86 -2.15
N GLN A 98 6.46 -23.88 -2.85
CA GLN A 98 6.52 -23.84 -4.34
C GLN A 98 5.12 -23.91 -4.98
N LEU A 99 4.10 -24.35 -4.23
CA LEU A 99 2.71 -24.38 -4.71
C LEU A 99 2.02 -23.02 -4.64
N ALA A 100 2.57 -22.06 -3.87
CA ALA A 100 2.05 -20.70 -3.80
C ALA A 100 2.76 -19.83 -4.86
N ASN A 101 2.14 -19.69 -6.02
CA ASN A 101 2.70 -18.97 -7.17
C ASN A 101 2.38 -17.48 -7.15
N VAL A 102 1.15 -17.13 -6.74
CA VAL A 102 0.65 -15.75 -6.75
C VAL A 102 -0.11 -15.51 -5.44
N VAL A 103 0.09 -14.35 -4.83
CA VAL A 103 -0.71 -13.88 -3.70
C VAL A 103 -1.61 -12.72 -4.15
N VAL A 104 -2.89 -12.80 -3.83
CA VAL A 104 -3.87 -11.72 -4.01
C VAL A 104 -4.37 -11.25 -2.65
N VAL A 105 -4.39 -9.93 -2.43
CA VAL A 105 -5.13 -9.31 -1.31
C VAL A 105 -6.36 -8.58 -1.84
N LYS A 106 -7.50 -8.79 -1.19
CA LYS A 106 -8.77 -8.13 -1.49
C LYS A 106 -9.57 -7.87 -0.21
N GLY A 107 -10.55 -6.98 -0.26
CA GLY A 107 -11.46 -6.72 0.85
C GLY A 107 -12.88 -7.21 0.57
N GLU A 108 -13.60 -7.59 1.63
CA GLU A 108 -15.02 -7.89 1.57
C GLU A 108 -15.85 -6.59 1.57
N GLY A 109 -16.88 -6.50 0.73
CA GLY A 109 -17.77 -5.35 0.68
C GLY A 109 -17.21 -4.13 -0.07
N ARG A 110 -17.33 -2.93 0.52
CA ARG A 110 -17.13 -1.63 -0.17
C ARG A 110 -15.72 -1.02 -0.07
N ALA A 111 -14.78 -1.74 0.55
CA ALA A 111 -13.44 -1.25 0.81
C ALA A 111 -12.43 -2.39 0.64
N LEU A 112 -11.27 -2.09 0.09
CA LEU A 112 -10.11 -2.94 0.35
C LEU A 112 -9.80 -2.85 1.84
N CYS A 113 -9.44 -1.64 2.31
CA CYS A 113 -9.15 -1.33 3.70
C CYS A 113 -9.14 0.19 3.91
N ALA A 114 -9.91 0.67 4.88
CA ALA A 114 -10.04 2.10 5.20
C ALA A 114 -9.28 2.48 6.48
N GLY A 115 -7.96 2.40 6.43
CA GLY A 115 -7.03 2.78 7.50
C GLY A 115 -6.74 1.67 8.50
N GLY A 116 -5.89 1.98 9.49
CA GLY A 116 -5.80 1.19 10.72
C GLY A 116 -7.02 1.42 11.62
N ASP A 117 -7.30 0.53 12.57
CA ASP A 117 -8.34 0.68 13.60
C ASP A 117 -7.91 1.74 14.64
N VAL A 118 -7.59 2.96 14.17
CA VAL A 118 -7.02 4.09 14.92
C VAL A 118 -7.94 4.58 16.04
N ALA A 119 -9.25 4.33 15.92
CA ALA A 119 -10.21 4.60 16.99
C ALA A 119 -9.89 3.75 18.24
N ALA A 120 -9.51 2.48 18.05
CA ALA A 120 -9.07 1.62 19.16
C ALA A 120 -7.75 2.13 19.76
N LEU A 121 -6.81 2.57 18.93
CA LEU A 121 -5.52 3.13 19.39
C LEU A 121 -5.72 4.41 20.20
N ALA A 122 -6.59 5.32 19.76
CA ALA A 122 -6.88 6.54 20.51
C ALA A 122 -7.56 6.27 21.86
N LEU A 123 -8.36 5.20 21.98
CA LEU A 123 -8.90 4.75 23.26
C LEU A 123 -7.80 4.17 24.16
N GLN A 124 -6.90 3.35 23.61
CA GLN A 124 -5.74 2.84 24.35
C GLN A 124 -4.83 3.97 24.83
N ASN A 125 -4.52 4.96 24.00
CA ASN A 125 -3.65 6.07 24.40
C ASN A 125 -4.21 6.91 25.56
N LYS A 126 -5.53 6.90 25.80
CA LYS A 126 -6.16 7.52 26.97
C LYS A 126 -5.91 6.77 28.27
N GLU A 127 -5.48 5.51 28.21
CA GLU A 127 -5.10 4.69 29.37
C GLU A 127 -3.70 5.07 29.92
N GLY A 128 -3.00 6.02 29.28
CA GLY A 128 -1.67 6.48 29.69
C GLY A 128 -0.53 5.66 29.06
N PRO A 129 0.67 5.65 29.67
CA PRO A 129 1.88 5.08 29.04
C PRO A 129 1.75 3.62 28.59
N GLU A 130 1.04 2.78 29.37
CA GLU A 130 0.82 1.38 29.00
C GLU A 130 -0.03 1.24 27.73
N GLY A 131 -1.09 2.04 27.61
CA GLY A 131 -1.94 2.03 26.43
C GLY A 131 -1.24 2.63 25.20
N GLN A 132 -0.42 3.67 25.40
CA GLN A 132 0.45 4.20 24.35
C GLN A 132 1.45 3.15 23.86
N GLN A 133 1.98 2.31 24.76
CA GLN A 133 2.87 1.21 24.37
C GLN A 133 2.14 0.16 23.51
N LYS A 134 0.89 -0.20 23.84
CA LYS A 134 0.09 -1.11 22.99
C LYS A 134 -0.08 -0.55 21.57
N SER A 135 -0.32 0.75 21.43
CA SER A 135 -0.42 1.40 20.12
C SER A 135 0.90 1.40 19.36
N LYS A 136 2.03 1.63 20.04
CA LYS A 136 3.38 1.50 19.43
C LYS A 136 3.62 0.08 18.94
N ASP A 137 3.25 -0.92 19.73
CA ASP A 137 3.40 -2.33 19.35
C ASP A 137 2.53 -2.71 18.13
N TYR A 138 1.35 -2.09 17.98
CA TYR A 138 0.53 -2.21 16.77
C TYR A 138 1.26 -1.66 15.53
N PHE A 139 1.80 -0.44 15.58
CA PHE A 139 2.54 0.13 14.44
C PHE A 139 3.81 -0.66 14.12
N ALA A 140 4.50 -1.18 15.14
CA ALA A 140 5.63 -2.09 14.94
C ALA A 140 5.22 -3.32 14.13
N LEU A 141 4.02 -3.87 14.39
CA LEU A 141 3.49 -5.02 13.67
C LEU A 141 3.02 -4.67 12.26
N GLU A 142 2.33 -3.54 12.08
CA GLU A 142 1.88 -3.03 10.78
C GLU A 142 3.07 -2.78 9.85
N TYR A 143 4.09 -2.05 10.30
CA TYR A 143 5.25 -1.76 9.46
C TYR A 143 6.12 -2.98 9.16
N LYS A 144 6.12 -3.99 10.04
CA LYS A 144 6.70 -5.30 9.73
C LYS A 144 5.96 -6.00 8.58
N LEU A 145 4.62 -5.91 8.55
CA LEU A 145 3.81 -6.45 7.48
C LEU A 145 4.03 -5.69 6.17
N ASP A 146 3.98 -4.36 6.20
CA ASP A 146 4.17 -3.52 5.01
C ASP A 146 5.55 -3.71 4.40
N HIS A 147 6.60 -3.75 5.23
CA HIS A 147 7.96 -4.07 4.77
C HIS A 147 8.02 -5.47 4.14
N MET A 148 7.36 -6.47 4.73
CA MET A 148 7.33 -7.82 4.18
C MET A 148 6.64 -7.87 2.82
N ILE A 149 5.58 -7.07 2.61
CA ILE A 149 4.92 -6.91 1.30
C ILE A 149 5.88 -6.24 0.31
N ALA A 150 6.56 -5.17 0.72
CA ALA A 150 7.52 -4.44 -0.10
C ALA A 150 8.72 -5.28 -0.55
N SER A 151 9.12 -6.21 0.31
CA SER A 151 10.28 -7.08 0.14
C SER A 151 9.89 -8.52 -0.27
N TYR A 152 8.62 -8.74 -0.62
CA TYR A 152 8.09 -10.08 -0.86
C TYR A 152 8.74 -10.76 -2.08
N THR A 153 9.05 -12.05 -1.94
CA THR A 153 9.83 -12.81 -2.94
C THR A 153 8.96 -13.51 -3.98
N LYS A 154 7.64 -13.34 -3.90
CA LYS A 154 6.66 -13.90 -4.82
C LYS A 154 5.77 -12.80 -5.37
N PRO A 155 5.15 -13.01 -6.56
CA PRO A 155 4.15 -12.08 -7.06
C PRO A 155 3.04 -11.80 -6.05
N TYR A 156 2.82 -10.52 -5.79
CA TYR A 156 1.77 -10.01 -4.90
C TYR A 156 0.91 -9.01 -5.67
N ILE A 157 -0.40 -9.16 -5.58
CA ILE A 157 -1.39 -8.36 -6.32
C ILE A 157 -2.41 -7.82 -5.32
N ALA A 158 -2.66 -6.51 -5.37
CA ALA A 158 -3.66 -5.86 -4.55
C ALA A 158 -4.85 -5.40 -5.40
N TYR A 159 -6.04 -5.90 -5.06
CA TYR A 159 -7.29 -5.42 -5.64
C TYR A 159 -7.81 -4.26 -4.81
N MET A 160 -7.62 -3.04 -5.30
CA MET A 160 -8.07 -1.80 -4.66
C MET A 160 -9.55 -1.51 -5.02
N ASP A 161 -10.41 -2.54 -5.04
CA ASP A 161 -11.84 -2.40 -5.38
C ASP A 161 -12.62 -1.78 -4.21
N GLY A 162 -12.59 -0.45 -4.13
CA GLY A 162 -13.25 0.32 -3.07
C GLY A 162 -12.32 1.29 -2.35
N ILE A 163 -12.69 1.64 -1.12
CA ILE A 163 -11.89 2.55 -0.28
C ILE A 163 -10.53 1.89 0.08
N THR A 164 -9.45 2.63 -0.18
CA THR A 164 -8.06 2.26 0.13
C THR A 164 -7.38 3.46 0.79
N MET A 165 -7.30 3.45 2.12
CA MET A 165 -6.75 4.56 2.92
C MET A 165 -5.85 4.04 4.04
N GLY A 166 -4.88 4.82 4.53
CA GLY A 166 -3.99 4.46 5.63
C GLY A 166 -3.40 3.05 5.49
N GLY A 167 -3.63 2.16 6.47
CA GLY A 167 -3.19 0.75 6.39
C GLY A 167 -3.59 -0.01 5.10
N GLY A 168 -4.67 0.37 4.42
CA GLY A 168 -5.01 -0.20 3.10
C GLY A 168 -4.02 0.19 1.99
N VAL A 169 -3.42 1.38 2.10
CA VAL A 169 -2.30 1.81 1.27
C VAL A 169 -1.06 0.98 1.61
N GLY A 170 -0.75 0.74 2.89
CA GLY A 170 0.36 -0.13 3.31
C GLY A 170 0.27 -1.54 2.73
N LEU A 171 -0.92 -2.14 2.78
CA LEU A 171 -1.19 -3.48 2.25
C LEU A 171 -1.14 -3.62 0.72
N SER A 172 -1.17 -2.49 -0.02
CA SER A 172 -1.33 -2.48 -1.47
C SER A 172 -0.18 -1.81 -2.21
N LEU A 173 0.31 -0.67 -1.73
CA LEU A 173 1.14 0.21 -2.52
C LEU A 173 2.53 -0.36 -2.83
N HIS A 174 3.06 -1.17 -1.92
CA HIS A 174 4.37 -1.76 -2.09
C HIS A 174 4.35 -3.01 -2.98
N ALA A 175 3.16 -3.46 -3.39
CA ALA A 175 2.99 -4.56 -4.32
C ALA A 175 3.38 -4.17 -5.76
N PRO A 176 3.94 -5.09 -6.55
CA PRO A 176 4.18 -4.86 -7.98
C PRO A 176 2.90 -4.64 -8.79
N PHE A 177 1.79 -5.24 -8.37
CA PHE A 177 0.51 -5.10 -9.07
C PHE A 177 -0.54 -4.50 -8.16
N ARG A 178 -1.09 -3.35 -8.57
CA ARG A 178 -2.07 -2.56 -7.83
C ARG A 178 -3.19 -2.23 -8.79
N ILE A 179 -4.29 -2.95 -8.66
CA ILE A 179 -5.41 -2.86 -9.59
C ILE A 179 -6.44 -1.92 -8.99
N ALA A 180 -6.61 -0.76 -9.61
CA ALA A 180 -7.74 0.12 -9.35
C ALA A 180 -8.96 -0.32 -10.17
N THR A 181 -10.13 0.05 -9.68
CA THR A 181 -11.44 -0.11 -10.33
C THR A 181 -12.18 1.21 -10.34
N GLU A 182 -13.37 1.24 -10.95
CA GLU A 182 -14.27 2.39 -10.88
C GLU A 182 -14.69 2.76 -9.44
N LYS A 183 -14.54 1.83 -8.48
CA LYS A 183 -14.89 2.04 -7.07
C LYS A 183 -13.72 2.51 -6.21
N THR A 184 -12.50 2.50 -6.74
CA THR A 184 -11.31 2.86 -5.96
C THR A 184 -11.41 4.29 -5.44
N VAL A 185 -11.21 4.45 -4.13
CA VAL A 185 -11.01 5.77 -3.51
C VAL A 185 -9.73 5.71 -2.68
N PHE A 186 -8.69 6.31 -3.21
CA PHE A 186 -7.39 6.43 -2.55
C PHE A 186 -7.31 7.74 -1.76
N ALA A 187 -6.83 7.69 -0.51
CA ALA A 187 -6.39 8.87 0.23
C ALA A 187 -5.46 8.53 1.39
N MET A 188 -4.71 9.54 1.83
CA MET A 188 -3.93 9.55 3.07
C MET A 188 -4.53 10.61 4.03
N PRO A 189 -5.60 10.28 4.79
CA PRO A 189 -6.33 11.21 5.67
C PRO A 189 -5.64 11.50 7.01
N GLU A 190 -4.38 11.14 7.20
CA GLU A 190 -3.70 11.13 8.50
C GLU A 190 -3.54 12.54 9.09
N THR A 191 -3.21 13.56 8.28
CA THR A 191 -3.09 14.95 8.77
C THR A 191 -4.41 15.52 9.28
N ASN A 192 -5.54 14.97 8.84
CA ASN A 192 -6.87 15.36 9.31
C ASN A 192 -7.18 14.82 10.72
N ILE A 193 -6.59 13.69 11.11
CA ILE A 193 -6.82 13.05 12.41
C ILE A 193 -5.70 13.35 13.43
N GLY A 194 -4.79 14.28 13.12
CA GLY A 194 -3.66 14.58 14.00
C GLY A 194 -2.54 13.55 13.93
N PHE A 195 -2.35 12.94 12.75
CA PHE A 195 -1.31 11.97 12.45
C PHE A 195 -0.55 12.35 11.18
N PHE A 196 0.44 11.56 10.77
CA PHE A 196 1.25 11.81 9.58
C PHE A 196 1.07 10.68 8.54
N PRO A 197 1.32 10.92 7.24
CA PRO A 197 1.29 9.86 6.25
C PRO A 197 2.35 8.79 6.55
N ASP A 198 1.90 7.62 6.97
CA ASP A 198 2.71 6.49 7.41
C ASP A 198 2.69 5.35 6.38
N VAL A 199 2.98 4.12 6.82
CA VAL A 199 2.95 2.89 6.00
C VAL A 199 3.77 3.00 4.71
N GLY A 200 4.94 3.63 4.81
CA GLY A 200 5.82 3.92 3.68
C GLY A 200 5.45 5.20 2.91
N GLY A 201 4.53 6.02 3.42
CA GLY A 201 4.14 7.34 2.93
C GLY A 201 5.33 8.22 2.60
N SER A 202 6.30 8.28 3.51
CA SER A 202 7.53 9.04 3.32
C SER A 202 8.46 8.46 2.25
N PHE A 203 8.25 7.21 1.80
CA PHE A 203 8.97 6.63 0.66
C PHE A 203 8.27 6.91 -0.66
N PHE A 204 6.97 6.61 -0.78
CA PHE A 204 6.33 6.63 -2.09
C PHE A 204 5.87 8.02 -2.54
N LEU A 205 5.36 8.85 -1.62
CA LEU A 205 4.79 10.15 -1.95
C LEU A 205 5.86 11.07 -2.58
N PRO A 206 7.11 11.16 -2.05
CA PRO A 206 8.16 11.96 -2.69
C PRO A 206 8.62 11.45 -4.06
N ARG A 207 8.24 10.21 -4.43
CA ARG A 207 8.62 9.56 -5.69
C ARG A 207 7.52 9.62 -6.75
N MET A 208 6.37 10.21 -6.42
CA MET A 208 5.32 10.51 -7.40
C MET A 208 5.79 11.60 -8.38
N ASP A 209 5.13 11.70 -9.54
CA ASP A 209 5.46 12.73 -10.52
C ASP A 209 5.23 14.14 -9.94
N GLY A 210 6.23 15.03 -10.08
CA GLY A 210 6.18 16.41 -9.62
C GLY A 210 5.91 16.53 -8.12
N GLN A 211 5.00 17.43 -7.73
CA GLN A 211 4.68 17.68 -6.31
C GLN A 211 3.35 17.06 -5.85
N MET A 212 2.84 16.07 -6.61
CA MET A 212 1.58 15.41 -6.29
C MET A 212 1.60 14.74 -4.91
N GLY A 213 2.71 14.08 -4.53
CA GLY A 213 2.80 13.41 -3.23
C GLY A 213 2.71 14.38 -2.06
N THR A 214 3.38 15.53 -2.13
CA THR A 214 3.31 16.59 -1.13
C THR A 214 1.89 17.15 -1.03
N TYR A 215 1.26 17.43 -2.16
CA TYR A 215 -0.13 17.87 -2.18
C TYR A 215 -1.07 16.88 -1.50
N LEU A 216 -1.00 15.59 -1.86
CA LEU A 216 -1.85 14.54 -1.29
C LEU A 216 -1.62 14.37 0.22
N ALA A 217 -0.38 14.40 0.68
CA ALA A 217 -0.02 14.30 2.09
C ALA A 217 -0.60 15.42 2.95
N LEU A 218 -0.46 16.67 2.50
CA LEU A 218 -0.83 17.84 3.30
C LEU A 218 -2.33 18.13 3.26
N THR A 219 -3.00 17.75 2.18
CA THR A 219 -4.42 18.05 1.97
C THR A 219 -5.34 16.89 2.31
N SER A 220 -4.82 15.65 2.22
CA SER A 220 -5.62 14.43 2.27
C SER A 220 -6.68 14.35 1.16
N GLU A 221 -6.41 14.96 0.00
CA GLU A 221 -7.31 14.90 -1.15
C GLU A 221 -7.52 13.45 -1.62
N GLN A 222 -8.73 13.16 -2.11
CA GLN A 222 -9.09 11.83 -2.60
C GLN A 222 -8.85 11.71 -4.09
N LEU A 223 -8.12 10.66 -4.49
CA LEU A 223 -8.07 10.23 -5.88
C LEU A 223 -9.08 9.11 -6.10
N LYS A 224 -9.81 9.15 -7.21
CA LYS A 224 -10.93 8.24 -7.48
C LYS A 224 -10.76 7.55 -8.81
N GLY A 225 -11.07 6.25 -8.81
CA GLY A 225 -11.07 5.40 -10.00
C GLY A 225 -9.83 5.57 -10.87
N VAL A 226 -10.05 5.97 -12.12
CA VAL A 226 -8.98 6.12 -13.13
C VAL A 226 -7.92 7.16 -12.75
N ASP A 227 -8.22 8.15 -11.90
CA ASP A 227 -7.22 9.13 -11.46
C ASP A 227 -6.14 8.46 -10.57
N VAL A 228 -6.51 7.40 -9.84
CA VAL A 228 -5.56 6.57 -9.07
C VAL A 228 -4.59 5.84 -10.01
N PHE A 229 -5.04 5.46 -11.21
CA PHE A 229 -4.20 4.88 -12.24
C PHE A 229 -3.31 5.93 -12.92
N TRP A 230 -3.85 7.07 -13.36
CA TRP A 230 -3.06 8.13 -14.01
C TRP A 230 -2.04 8.81 -13.08
N SER A 231 -2.29 8.83 -11.77
CA SER A 231 -1.31 9.30 -10.77
C SER A 231 -0.12 8.37 -10.58
N GLY A 232 -0.19 7.11 -11.04
CA GLY A 232 0.83 6.07 -10.83
C GLY A 232 0.67 5.28 -9.53
N ILE A 233 -0.34 5.60 -8.71
CA ILE A 233 -0.65 4.84 -7.50
C ILE A 233 -1.13 3.45 -7.85
N ALA A 234 -2.03 3.30 -8.82
CA ALA A 234 -2.37 2.00 -9.39
C ALA A 234 -1.49 1.70 -10.60
N THR A 235 -1.13 0.43 -10.78
CA THR A 235 -0.41 -0.01 -11.98
C THR A 235 -1.34 -0.45 -13.11
N HIS A 236 -2.57 -0.81 -12.76
CA HIS A 236 -3.61 -1.27 -13.68
C HIS A 236 -4.97 -0.70 -13.29
N TYR A 237 -5.89 -0.63 -14.27
CA TYR A 237 -7.26 -0.18 -14.09
C TYR A 237 -8.23 -1.17 -14.77
N LEU A 238 -9.03 -1.87 -13.99
CA LEU A 238 -9.98 -2.86 -14.49
C LEU A 238 -11.37 -2.54 -13.97
N HIS A 239 -12.42 -2.88 -14.73
CA HIS A 239 -13.76 -2.84 -14.18
C HIS A 239 -13.93 -3.91 -13.09
N SER A 240 -14.61 -3.59 -11.99
CA SER A 240 -14.74 -4.49 -10.84
C SER A 240 -15.36 -5.85 -11.18
N SER A 241 -16.22 -5.90 -12.21
CA SER A 241 -16.85 -7.16 -12.66
C SER A 241 -15.87 -8.18 -13.23
N SER A 242 -14.69 -7.75 -13.68
CA SER A 242 -13.68 -8.64 -14.30
C SER A 242 -12.74 -9.28 -13.27
N LEU A 243 -12.75 -8.81 -12.02
CA LEU A 243 -11.85 -9.30 -10.98
C LEU A 243 -12.02 -10.79 -10.65
N PRO A 244 -13.24 -11.38 -10.60
CA PRO A 244 -13.41 -12.82 -10.38
C PRO A 244 -12.81 -13.67 -11.50
N ASP A 245 -12.96 -13.24 -12.76
CA ASP A 245 -12.41 -13.96 -13.91
C ASP A 245 -10.89 -13.86 -13.93
N LEU A 246 -10.33 -12.68 -13.62
CA LEU A 246 -8.89 -12.51 -13.43
C LEU A 246 -8.36 -13.40 -12.29
N GLU A 247 -9.05 -13.49 -11.16
CA GLU A 247 -8.66 -14.36 -10.04
C GLU A 247 -8.60 -15.84 -10.47
N THR A 248 -9.59 -16.28 -11.26
CA THR A 248 -9.61 -17.62 -11.84
C THR A 248 -8.42 -17.84 -12.77
N ARG A 249 -8.14 -16.89 -13.68
CA ARG A 249 -7.02 -16.97 -14.62
C ARG A 249 -5.67 -17.00 -13.91
N LEU A 250 -5.49 -16.19 -12.87
CA LEU A 250 -4.27 -16.17 -12.07
C LEU A 250 -4.00 -17.51 -11.36
N ALA A 251 -5.05 -18.23 -10.96
CA ALA A 251 -4.91 -19.56 -10.35
C ALA A 251 -4.38 -20.63 -11.31
N GLU A 252 -4.68 -20.48 -12.61
CA GLU A 252 -4.22 -21.39 -13.67
C GLU A 252 -2.76 -21.18 -14.08
N LEU A 253 -2.15 -20.05 -13.70
CA LEU A 253 -0.77 -19.76 -14.07
C LEU A 253 0.19 -20.76 -13.43
N GLN A 254 0.98 -21.41 -14.29
CA GLN A 254 2.06 -22.29 -13.90
C GLN A 254 3.39 -21.64 -14.30
N PHE A 255 4.28 -21.52 -13.32
CA PHE A 255 5.64 -21.03 -13.53
C PHE A 255 6.60 -22.20 -13.46
N LYS A 256 7.69 -22.11 -14.19
CA LYS A 256 8.80 -23.06 -14.03
C LYS A 256 9.55 -22.69 -12.75
N ASP A 257 10.04 -23.69 -12.04
CA ASP A 257 10.73 -23.47 -10.76
C ASP A 257 11.94 -22.54 -10.89
N TYR A 258 12.60 -22.55 -12.05
CA TYR A 258 13.76 -21.71 -12.36
C TYR A 258 13.40 -20.32 -12.95
N ASP A 259 12.12 -20.01 -13.16
CA ASP A 259 11.73 -18.68 -13.63
C ASP A 259 12.03 -17.64 -12.54
N SER A 260 12.82 -16.63 -12.91
CA SER A 260 13.11 -15.50 -12.04
C SER A 260 11.84 -14.74 -11.66
N LEU A 261 11.86 -14.03 -10.53
CA LEU A 261 10.73 -13.20 -10.12
C LEU A 261 10.32 -12.22 -11.24
N HIS A 262 11.28 -11.61 -11.94
CA HIS A 262 10.99 -10.71 -13.04
C HIS A 262 10.18 -11.37 -14.16
N GLN A 263 10.56 -12.58 -14.59
CA GLN A 263 9.82 -13.33 -15.63
C GLN A 263 8.40 -13.68 -15.16
N ARG A 264 8.24 -14.10 -13.90
CA ARG A 264 6.91 -14.37 -13.32
C ARG A 264 6.04 -13.12 -13.32
N LEU A 265 6.60 -11.96 -12.94
CA LEU A 265 5.90 -10.68 -13.01
C LEU A 265 5.54 -10.30 -14.45
N GLN A 266 6.39 -10.54 -15.46
CA GLN A 266 6.05 -10.25 -16.87
C GLN A 266 4.83 -11.05 -17.36
N VAL A 267 4.76 -12.33 -17.02
CA VAL A 267 3.60 -13.18 -17.36
C VAL A 267 2.33 -12.67 -16.66
N ILE A 268 2.43 -12.31 -15.38
CA ILE A 268 1.29 -11.78 -14.61
C ILE A 268 0.85 -10.42 -15.15
N ASN A 269 1.79 -9.53 -15.49
CA ASN A 269 1.47 -8.23 -16.09
C ASN A 269 0.66 -8.42 -17.38
N SER A 270 1.14 -9.29 -18.28
CA SER A 270 0.44 -9.61 -19.53
C SER A 270 -0.94 -10.20 -19.27
N THR A 271 -1.05 -11.10 -18.27
CA THR A 271 -2.32 -11.70 -17.87
C THR A 271 -3.32 -10.67 -17.34
N ILE A 272 -2.88 -9.69 -16.54
CA ILE A 272 -3.76 -8.62 -16.06
C ILE A 272 -4.19 -7.71 -17.22
N GLU A 273 -3.30 -7.43 -18.17
CA GLU A 273 -3.60 -6.59 -19.34
C GLU A 273 -4.70 -7.18 -20.23
N GLU A 274 -4.83 -8.52 -20.31
CA GLU A 274 -5.92 -9.21 -21.04
C GLU A 274 -7.32 -8.86 -20.52
N PHE A 275 -7.46 -8.46 -19.25
CA PHE A 275 -8.74 -8.13 -18.62
C PHE A 275 -9.04 -6.62 -18.56
N CYS A 276 -8.15 -5.80 -19.11
CA CYS A 276 -8.38 -4.35 -19.20
C CYS A 276 -9.49 -4.04 -20.21
N THR A 277 -10.51 -3.29 -19.79
CA THR A 277 -11.68 -2.95 -20.62
C THR A 277 -11.60 -1.56 -21.26
N GLY A 278 -10.47 -0.86 -21.13
CA GLY A 278 -10.33 0.54 -21.52
C GLY A 278 -10.50 1.50 -20.33
N VAL A 279 -9.87 2.66 -20.42
CA VAL A 279 -10.15 3.79 -19.53
C VAL A 279 -11.45 4.49 -19.98
N PRO A 280 -12.17 5.20 -19.09
CA PRO A 280 -13.40 5.90 -19.47
C PRO A 280 -13.14 6.95 -20.57
N HIS A 281 -13.94 6.94 -21.64
CA HIS A 281 -13.75 7.78 -22.83
C HIS A 281 -14.04 9.27 -22.60
N ASP A 282 -14.86 9.59 -21.59
CA ASP A 282 -15.25 10.95 -21.21
C ASP A 282 -14.28 11.58 -20.20
N ARG A 283 -13.25 10.82 -19.77
CA ARG A 283 -12.25 11.24 -18.80
C ARG A 283 -10.89 11.39 -19.48
N HIS A 284 -10.15 12.41 -19.09
CA HIS A 284 -8.77 12.63 -19.52
C HIS A 284 -7.96 13.20 -18.35
N PRO A 285 -6.68 12.83 -18.17
CA PRO A 285 -5.87 13.31 -17.05
C PRO A 285 -5.79 14.84 -17.00
N SER A 286 -5.76 15.52 -18.15
CA SER A 286 -5.76 17.01 -18.23
C SER A 286 -7.00 17.68 -17.63
N ASN A 287 -8.11 16.95 -17.46
CA ASN A 287 -9.37 17.47 -16.91
C ASN A 287 -9.58 17.04 -15.44
N SER A 288 -8.51 16.60 -14.78
CA SER A 288 -8.55 16.08 -13.40
C SER A 288 -7.45 16.73 -12.55
N ILE A 289 -7.42 16.41 -11.26
CA ILE A 289 -6.38 16.92 -10.35
C ILE A 289 -4.97 16.40 -10.69
N VAL A 290 -4.85 15.30 -11.44
CA VAL A 290 -3.57 14.65 -11.73
C VAL A 290 -2.86 15.20 -12.99
N GLY A 291 -3.52 16.10 -13.73
CA GLY A 291 -2.98 16.70 -14.96
C GLY A 291 -3.47 18.13 -15.21
N GLY A 292 -3.03 18.71 -16.33
CA GLY A 292 -3.51 20.02 -16.80
C GLY A 292 -3.16 21.17 -15.85
N ASP A 293 -4.02 22.19 -15.81
CA ASP A 293 -3.74 23.45 -15.08
C ASP A 293 -3.66 23.25 -13.56
N HIS A 294 -4.45 22.33 -13.01
CA HIS A 294 -4.34 21.95 -11.60
C HIS A 294 -2.97 21.36 -11.29
N ARG A 295 -2.47 20.48 -12.17
CA ARG A 295 -1.16 19.88 -11.98
C ARG A 295 -0.02 20.89 -12.10
N VAL A 296 -0.13 21.85 -13.02
CA VAL A 296 0.80 23.01 -13.09
C VAL A 296 0.77 23.79 -11.78
N ALA A 297 -0.42 24.10 -11.27
CA ALA A 297 -0.58 24.84 -10.02
C ALA A 297 -0.06 24.08 -8.79
N ILE A 298 -0.23 22.74 -8.75
CA ILE A 298 0.34 21.87 -7.71
C ILE A 298 1.87 21.91 -7.74
N ASP A 299 2.46 21.66 -8.91
CA ASP A 299 3.93 21.68 -9.08
C ASP A 299 4.51 23.06 -8.69
N TYR A 300 3.78 24.15 -8.99
CA TYR A 300 4.16 25.51 -8.61
C TYR A 300 4.04 25.78 -7.10
N ALA A 301 2.92 25.40 -6.47
CA ALA A 301 2.63 25.78 -5.08
C ALA A 301 3.36 24.92 -4.05
N PHE A 302 3.72 23.67 -4.38
CA PHE A 302 4.27 22.68 -3.45
C PHE A 302 5.74 22.34 -3.69
N GLN A 303 6.54 23.25 -4.26
CA GLN A 303 7.93 23.00 -4.66
C GLN A 303 8.81 22.39 -3.56
N ASP A 304 9.85 21.63 -3.96
CA ASP A 304 10.66 20.80 -3.06
C ASP A 304 11.26 21.55 -1.86
N ASN A 305 11.68 22.80 -2.05
CA ASN A 305 12.33 23.59 -1.01
C ASN A 305 11.38 24.57 -0.31
N SER A 306 10.07 24.51 -0.60
CA SER A 306 9.10 25.41 -0.01
C SER A 306 8.79 25.03 1.44
N THR A 307 8.88 26.01 2.34
CA THR A 307 8.32 25.90 3.69
C THR A 307 6.79 25.92 3.64
N ILE A 308 6.12 25.52 4.72
CA ILE A 308 4.66 25.57 4.77
C ILE A 308 4.12 27.00 4.55
N ASP A 309 4.82 28.01 5.05
CA ASP A 309 4.41 29.40 4.87
C ASP A 309 4.52 29.83 3.40
N GLN A 310 5.59 29.42 2.71
CA GLN A 310 5.76 29.65 1.27
C GLN A 310 4.70 28.93 0.44
N ILE A 311 4.30 27.70 0.82
CA ILE A 311 3.21 26.97 0.17
C ILE A 311 1.89 27.75 0.34
N LEU A 312 1.58 28.19 1.56
CA LEU A 312 0.36 28.95 1.84
C LEU A 312 0.33 30.31 1.13
N GLU A 313 1.49 30.96 0.99
CA GLU A 313 1.65 32.20 0.22
C GLU A 313 1.44 31.95 -1.28
N ALA A 314 2.04 30.90 -1.84
CA ALA A 314 1.86 30.54 -3.24
C ALA A 314 0.38 30.25 -3.58
N LEU A 315 -0.32 29.49 -2.72
CA LEU A 315 -1.75 29.23 -2.85
C LEU A 315 -2.59 30.51 -2.72
N GLN A 316 -2.21 31.43 -1.83
CA GLN A 316 -2.87 32.73 -1.71
C GLN A 316 -2.66 33.58 -2.98
N GLY A 317 -1.44 33.59 -3.53
CA GLY A 317 -1.13 34.27 -4.78
C GLY A 317 -1.94 33.75 -5.97
N LEU A 318 -2.12 32.42 -6.08
CA LEU A 318 -3.00 31.80 -7.06
C LEU A 318 -4.48 32.18 -6.83
N THR A 319 -4.92 32.21 -5.57
CA THR A 319 -6.29 32.63 -5.20
C THR A 319 -6.57 34.08 -5.60
N GLU A 320 -5.58 34.96 -5.46
CA GLU A 320 -5.66 36.37 -5.84
C GLU A 320 -5.38 36.61 -7.34
N ASN A 321 -5.10 35.54 -8.10
CA ASN A 321 -4.70 35.58 -9.52
C ASN A 321 -3.52 36.56 -9.76
N LYS A 322 -2.55 36.59 -8.83
CA LYS A 322 -1.35 37.43 -8.98
C LYS A 322 -0.59 37.00 -10.23
N GLY A 323 -0.42 37.93 -11.17
CA GLY A 323 0.23 37.68 -12.46
C GLY A 323 -0.73 37.58 -13.65
N GLY A 324 -2.04 37.39 -13.40
CA GLY A 324 -3.06 37.31 -14.44
C GLY A 324 -2.90 36.08 -15.34
N GLY A 325 -3.73 35.06 -15.16
CA GLY A 325 -3.73 33.90 -16.07
C GLY A 325 -4.14 32.58 -15.43
N ALA A 326 -4.38 32.54 -14.12
CA ALA A 326 -4.92 31.35 -13.47
C ALA A 326 -6.38 31.12 -13.93
N PRO A 327 -6.73 29.91 -14.44
CA PRO A 327 -8.11 29.57 -14.75
C PRO A 327 -9.01 29.64 -13.51
N PRO A 328 -10.32 29.96 -13.64
CA PRO A 328 -11.24 30.03 -12.50
C PRO A 328 -11.25 28.77 -11.62
N ALA A 329 -11.15 27.59 -12.23
CA ALA A 329 -11.08 26.32 -11.50
C ALA A 329 -9.82 26.21 -10.61
N VAL A 330 -8.68 26.72 -11.07
CA VAL A 330 -7.43 26.76 -10.30
C VAL A 330 -7.52 27.76 -9.15
N ILE A 331 -8.17 28.91 -9.37
CA ILE A 331 -8.40 29.92 -8.32
C ILE A 331 -9.24 29.32 -7.18
N GLU A 332 -10.36 28.68 -7.53
CA GLU A 332 -11.23 28.01 -6.56
C GLU A 332 -10.49 26.87 -5.83
N TRP A 333 -9.76 26.05 -6.58
CA TRP A 333 -8.94 24.97 -6.04
C TRP A 333 -7.89 25.49 -5.05
N ALA A 334 -7.18 26.57 -5.38
CA ALA A 334 -6.13 27.13 -4.53
C ALA A 334 -6.70 27.64 -3.21
N ALA A 335 -7.84 28.34 -3.25
CA ALA A 335 -8.55 28.82 -2.07
C ALA A 335 -9.00 27.66 -1.17
N LYS A 336 -9.60 26.63 -1.77
CA LYS A 336 -10.04 25.41 -1.06
C LYS A 336 -8.86 24.67 -0.45
N THR A 337 -7.77 24.52 -1.18
CA THR A 337 -6.55 23.81 -0.76
C THR A 337 -5.90 24.52 0.43
N ARG A 338 -5.72 25.84 0.35
CA ARG A 338 -5.19 26.64 1.46
C ARG A 338 -6.05 26.51 2.70
N LYS A 339 -7.37 26.65 2.57
CA LYS A 339 -8.32 26.45 3.68
C LYS A 339 -8.21 25.06 4.29
N THR A 340 -8.07 24.03 3.45
CA THR A 340 -7.97 22.64 3.89
C THR A 340 -6.73 22.41 4.74
N ILE A 341 -5.56 22.87 4.29
CA ILE A 341 -4.29 22.75 5.06
C ILE A 341 -4.43 23.44 6.43
N LEU A 342 -5.02 24.65 6.47
CA LEU A 342 -5.22 25.40 7.71
C LEU A 342 -6.21 24.76 8.70
N GLN A 343 -6.99 23.77 8.26
CA GLN A 343 -7.92 23.01 9.12
C GLN A 343 -7.30 21.73 9.70
N ARG A 344 -6.15 21.28 9.17
CA ARG A 344 -5.43 20.09 9.67
C ARG A 344 -4.70 20.39 10.98
N SER A 345 -4.21 19.34 11.65
CA SER A 345 -3.31 19.51 12.79
C SER A 345 -2.05 20.25 12.34
N PRO A 346 -1.70 21.41 12.94
CA PRO A 346 -0.51 22.17 12.56
C PRO A 346 0.78 21.36 12.71
N THR A 347 0.89 20.60 13.80
CA THR A 347 2.04 19.70 14.04
C THR A 347 2.13 18.64 12.95
N SER A 348 1.00 18.00 12.62
CA SER A 348 0.93 16.96 11.59
C SER A 348 1.34 17.47 10.22
N VAL A 349 0.90 18.67 9.83
CA VAL A 349 1.28 19.30 8.56
C VAL A 349 2.78 19.54 8.48
N LYS A 350 3.41 20.09 9.54
CA LYS A 350 4.86 20.35 9.52
C LYS A 350 5.69 19.07 9.56
N VAL A 351 5.30 18.08 10.37
CA VAL A 351 5.95 16.77 10.42
C VAL A 351 5.82 16.05 9.07
N ALA A 352 4.61 16.04 8.48
CA ALA A 352 4.35 15.46 7.16
C ALA A 352 5.22 16.11 6.07
N LEU A 353 5.32 17.44 6.02
CA LEU A 353 6.16 18.13 5.03
C LEU A 353 7.63 17.74 5.21
N ARG A 354 8.16 17.79 6.44
CA ARG A 354 9.56 17.44 6.71
C ARG A 354 9.88 16.00 6.33
N GLN A 355 9.05 15.03 6.72
CA GLN A 355 9.32 13.61 6.41
C GLN A 355 9.34 13.35 4.91
N LEU A 356 8.56 14.07 4.10
CA LEU A 356 8.56 13.87 2.65
C LEU A 356 9.87 14.34 2.04
N ARG A 357 10.41 15.46 2.51
CA ARG A 357 11.69 15.98 2.03
C ARG A 357 12.86 15.09 2.45
N GLU A 358 12.88 14.62 3.69
CA GLU A 358 13.91 13.68 4.14
C GLU A 358 13.76 12.29 3.51
N GLY A 359 12.52 11.77 3.43
CA GLY A 359 12.15 10.45 2.93
C GLY A 359 12.39 10.22 1.44
N ALA A 360 12.50 11.31 0.66
CA ALA A 360 12.97 11.26 -0.72
C ALA A 360 14.35 10.57 -0.87
N THR A 361 15.18 10.59 0.19
CA THR A 361 16.54 10.01 0.17
C THR A 361 16.66 8.64 0.82
N TRP A 362 15.66 8.25 1.64
CA TRP A 362 15.68 7.00 2.40
C TRP A 362 15.44 5.80 1.48
N ASP A 363 16.00 4.65 1.84
CA ASP A 363 15.54 3.39 1.28
C ASP A 363 14.29 2.86 2.00
N ILE A 364 13.69 1.80 1.43
CA ILE A 364 12.43 1.25 1.94
C ILE A 364 12.52 0.74 3.39
N ALA A 365 13.65 0.16 3.81
CA ALA A 365 13.79 -0.39 5.15
C ALA A 365 14.05 0.74 6.18
N GLU A 366 14.88 1.72 5.81
CA GLU A 366 15.07 2.94 6.61
C GLU A 366 13.77 3.68 6.83
N THR A 367 12.90 3.71 5.81
CA THR A 367 11.59 4.35 5.89
C THR A 367 10.77 3.81 7.04
N PHE A 368 10.48 2.50 7.07
CA PHE A 368 9.64 1.92 8.12
C PHE A 368 10.24 2.08 9.52
N ARG A 369 11.58 2.04 9.65
CA ARG A 369 12.24 2.27 10.94
C ARG A 369 12.08 3.72 11.42
N LYS A 370 12.21 4.69 10.51
CA LYS A 370 12.05 6.11 10.84
C LYS A 370 10.59 6.49 11.07
N GLU A 371 9.68 6.00 10.25
CA GLU A 371 8.24 6.15 10.47
C GLU A 371 7.80 5.53 11.80
N HIS A 372 8.41 4.42 12.25
CA HIS A 372 8.16 3.87 13.58
C HIS A 372 8.53 4.83 14.71
N VAL A 373 9.65 5.54 14.59
CA VAL A 373 10.03 6.59 15.55
C VAL A 373 8.99 7.71 15.55
N ILE A 374 8.62 8.21 14.37
CA ILE A 374 7.65 9.31 14.22
C ILE A 374 6.28 8.89 14.78
N ALA A 375 5.78 7.70 14.43
CA ALA A 375 4.51 7.16 14.92
C ALA A 375 4.51 6.97 16.44
N SER A 376 5.63 6.50 17.00
CA SER A 376 5.76 6.35 18.45
C SER A 376 5.59 7.69 19.19
N ARG A 377 6.11 8.78 18.61
CA ARG A 377 5.95 10.13 19.15
C ARG A 377 4.51 10.65 19.00
N PHE A 378 3.85 10.33 17.90
CA PHE A 378 2.43 10.66 17.73
C PHE A 378 1.51 9.92 18.71
N MET A 379 1.84 8.70 19.13
CA MET A 379 1.06 8.00 20.15
C MET A 379 1.10 8.70 21.52
N GLU A 380 2.16 9.47 21.76
CA GLU A 380 2.32 10.30 22.96
C GLU A 380 1.72 11.70 22.79
N HIS A 381 1.50 12.15 21.55
CA HIS A 381 1.08 13.50 21.22
C HIS A 381 -0.45 13.68 21.33
N PRO A 382 -0.94 14.80 21.91
CA PRO A 382 -2.38 15.02 22.14
C PRO A 382 -3.22 15.13 20.86
N ASP A 383 -2.65 15.67 19.77
CA ASP A 383 -3.41 15.87 18.51
C ASP A 383 -3.95 14.56 17.93
N PHE A 384 -3.24 13.44 18.06
CA PHE A 384 -3.72 12.16 17.55
C PHE A 384 -5.01 11.73 18.27
N VAL A 385 -4.99 11.74 19.60
CA VAL A 385 -6.15 11.37 20.41
C VAL A 385 -7.31 12.34 20.19
N GLU A 386 -7.03 13.64 20.10
CA GLU A 386 -8.03 14.68 19.85
C GLU A 386 -8.68 14.50 18.46
N GLY A 387 -7.88 14.41 17.40
CA GLY A 387 -8.36 14.31 16.03
C GLY A 387 -9.18 13.05 15.80
N VAL A 388 -8.67 11.89 16.26
CA VAL A 388 -9.42 10.62 16.19
C VAL A 388 -10.70 10.68 17.02
N SER A 389 -10.65 11.22 18.25
CA SER A 389 -11.84 11.34 19.09
C SER A 389 -12.90 12.20 18.42
N ALA A 390 -12.53 13.39 17.94
CA ALA A 390 -13.45 14.35 17.34
C ALA A 390 -14.09 13.85 16.04
N LEU A 391 -13.32 13.17 15.18
CA LEU A 391 -13.76 12.82 13.82
C LEU A 391 -14.31 11.40 13.70
N LEU A 392 -13.87 10.45 14.53
CA LEU A 392 -14.20 9.03 14.40
C LEU A 392 -15.02 8.50 15.57
N ILE A 393 -14.72 8.91 16.81
CA ILE A 393 -15.38 8.38 18.03
C ILE A 393 -16.65 9.17 18.35
N ASN A 394 -16.56 10.49 18.44
CA ASN A 394 -17.68 11.36 18.83
C ASN A 394 -18.85 11.23 17.85
N LYS A 395 -20.08 11.20 18.41
CA LYS A 395 -21.35 11.20 17.68
C LYS A 395 -22.26 12.27 18.33
N PRO A 396 -22.59 13.38 17.63
CA PRO A 396 -22.11 13.79 16.31
C PRO A 396 -20.60 14.09 16.29
N LYS A 397 -20.01 14.17 15.08
CA LYS A 397 -18.61 14.58 14.92
C LYS A 397 -18.41 16.00 15.43
N THR A 398 -17.25 16.28 16.01
CA THR A 398 -16.86 17.60 16.51
C THR A 398 -15.67 18.15 15.72
N THR A 399 -15.43 19.46 15.82
CA THR A 399 -14.23 20.09 15.25
C THR A 399 -13.06 19.86 16.21
N PRO A 400 -11.95 19.23 15.76
CA PRO A 400 -10.79 19.00 16.62
C PRO A 400 -10.19 20.31 17.17
N GLN A 401 -9.73 20.27 18.41
CA GLN A 401 -9.06 21.38 19.09
C GLN A 401 -7.55 21.14 19.18
N TRP A 402 -6.85 21.43 18.08
CA TRP A 402 -5.41 21.18 17.94
C TRP A 402 -4.53 21.94 18.94
N LYS A 403 -3.44 21.30 19.37
CA LYS A 403 -2.41 21.86 20.25
C LYS A 403 -1.03 21.66 19.63
N PRO A 404 -0.39 22.73 19.11
CA PRO A 404 -0.88 24.11 19.04
C PRO A 404 -1.98 24.32 17.98
N LYS A 405 -2.73 25.44 18.09
CA LYS A 405 -3.90 25.73 17.23
C LYS A 405 -3.54 26.19 15.82
N THR A 406 -2.38 26.80 15.63
CA THR A 406 -1.97 27.44 14.37
C THR A 406 -0.52 27.08 14.01
N LEU A 407 -0.21 27.14 12.71
CA LEU A 407 1.11 26.75 12.16
C LEU A 407 2.26 27.61 12.68
N ASP A 408 2.04 28.89 12.96
CA ASP A 408 3.06 29.82 13.47
C ASP A 408 3.53 29.45 14.89
N LYS A 409 2.75 28.64 15.61
CA LYS A 409 3.04 28.22 16.98
C LYS A 409 3.79 26.89 17.08
N VAL A 410 3.91 26.14 15.98
CA VAL A 410 4.74 24.93 15.94
C VAL A 410 6.17 25.36 15.63
N THR A 411 7.09 25.20 16.57
CA THR A 411 8.51 25.53 16.39
C THR A 411 9.27 24.40 15.69
N ASP A 412 10.46 24.68 15.16
CA ASP A 412 11.30 23.64 14.57
C ASP A 412 11.72 22.58 15.61
N ALA A 413 11.92 22.99 16.86
CA ALA A 413 12.21 22.09 17.98
C ALA A 413 11.04 21.12 18.26
N ASP A 414 9.79 21.59 18.14
CA ASP A 414 8.61 20.72 18.28
C ASP A 414 8.60 19.66 17.17
N VAL A 415 8.98 20.04 15.95
CA VAL A 415 9.08 19.09 14.81
C VAL A 415 10.27 18.14 15.00
N ASP A 416 11.44 18.64 15.42
CA ASP A 416 12.65 17.84 15.68
C ASP A 416 12.38 16.69 16.65
N ALA A 417 11.54 16.92 17.67
CA ALA A 417 11.18 15.90 18.65
C ALA A 417 10.53 14.65 18.04
N PHE A 418 9.84 14.77 16.90
CA PHE A 418 9.25 13.62 16.20
C PHE A 418 10.28 12.75 15.49
N PHE A 419 11.42 13.33 15.13
CA PHE A 419 12.52 12.63 14.46
C PHE A 419 13.64 12.26 15.45
N ALA A 420 13.51 12.68 16.71
CA ALA A 420 14.43 12.35 17.78
C ALA A 420 14.23 10.91 18.26
N GLY A 421 15.15 10.03 17.92
CA GLY A 421 15.19 8.64 18.39
C GLY A 421 16.08 7.77 17.51
N GLN A 422 16.62 6.70 18.07
CA GLN A 422 17.36 5.73 17.27
C GLN A 422 16.37 4.78 16.59
N PRO A 423 16.34 4.69 15.25
CA PRO A 423 15.46 3.76 14.56
C PRO A 423 15.90 2.32 14.85
N SER A 424 15.10 1.59 15.63
CA SER A 424 15.46 0.24 16.14
C SER A 424 14.44 -0.86 15.79
N LEU A 425 13.42 -0.55 14.99
CA LEU A 425 12.42 -1.54 14.57
C LEU A 425 13.12 -2.70 13.85
N GLU A 426 12.97 -3.90 14.40
CA GLU A 426 13.38 -5.14 13.73
C GLU A 426 12.37 -5.45 12.62
N LEU A 427 12.83 -5.46 11.37
CA LEU A 427 12.00 -5.76 10.22
C LEU A 427 12.01 -7.27 9.93
N LEU A 428 10.93 -7.76 9.33
CA LEU A 428 10.82 -9.15 8.92
C LEU A 428 11.48 -9.33 7.55
N ASN A 429 12.43 -10.25 7.47
CA ASN A 429 12.94 -10.75 6.20
C ASN A 429 12.16 -12.01 5.81
N THR A 430 11.79 -12.12 4.53
CA THR A 430 11.30 -13.41 4.00
C THR A 430 12.42 -14.45 4.11
N GLU A 431 12.12 -15.63 4.65
CA GLU A 431 13.11 -16.70 4.84
C GLU A 431 13.82 -17.05 3.52
N GLY A 432 15.16 -17.19 3.60
CA GLY A 432 16.01 -17.52 2.44
C GLY A 432 16.91 -16.37 1.97
N LYS A 433 16.69 -15.14 2.44
CA LYS A 433 17.64 -14.04 2.26
C LYS A 433 18.40 -13.80 3.55
N ALA A 434 19.73 -13.92 3.49
CA ALA A 434 20.62 -13.60 4.60
C ALA A 434 20.71 -12.09 4.86
N GLU A 435 20.42 -11.28 3.83
CA GLU A 435 20.50 -9.83 3.87
C GLU A 435 19.11 -9.19 3.73
N GLU A 436 18.92 -8.08 4.42
CA GLU A 436 17.72 -7.25 4.33
C GLU A 436 17.59 -6.65 2.92
N ILE A 437 16.39 -6.73 2.34
CA ILE A 437 16.11 -6.12 1.03
C ILE A 437 16.02 -4.61 1.21
N ARG A 438 16.88 -3.87 0.50
CA ARG A 438 16.91 -2.41 0.51
C ARG A 438 16.91 -1.91 -0.92
N TYR A 439 16.09 -0.91 -1.20
CA TYR A 439 16.08 -0.20 -2.48
C TYR A 439 15.65 1.25 -2.29
N LYS A 440 16.23 2.15 -3.10
CA LYS A 440 15.90 3.59 -3.09
C LYS A 440 14.79 3.97 -4.06
N ASP A 441 14.38 3.06 -4.92
CA ASP A 441 13.23 3.22 -5.81
C ASP A 441 12.60 1.85 -6.07
N TYR A 442 11.31 1.81 -6.37
CA TYR A 442 10.59 0.55 -6.55
C TYR A 442 11.15 -0.23 -7.75
N PRO A 443 11.53 -1.52 -7.57
CA PRO A 443 12.17 -2.32 -8.62
C PRO A 443 11.22 -2.71 -9.76
N HIS A 444 9.91 -2.56 -9.55
CA HIS A 444 8.85 -3.00 -10.45
C HIS A 444 8.06 -1.83 -11.07
N THR A 445 8.67 -0.65 -11.15
CA THR A 445 8.02 0.57 -11.70
C THR A 445 7.55 0.44 -13.14
N TRP A 446 8.16 -0.47 -13.91
CA TRP A 446 7.80 -0.79 -15.30
C TRP A 446 6.38 -1.38 -15.46
N THR A 447 5.73 -1.82 -14.38
CA THR A 447 4.37 -2.39 -14.42
C THR A 447 3.26 -1.34 -14.54
N GLY A 448 3.56 -0.07 -14.22
CA GLY A 448 2.62 1.04 -14.26
C GLY A 448 2.70 1.86 -15.56
N LEU A 449 2.11 3.06 -15.52
CA LEU A 449 2.27 4.04 -16.60
C LEU A 449 3.67 4.66 -16.59
N PRO A 450 4.20 5.11 -17.75
CA PRO A 450 5.47 5.84 -17.81
C PRO A 450 5.48 7.05 -16.89
N ARG A 451 6.55 7.19 -16.11
CA ARG A 451 6.75 8.33 -15.20
C ARG A 451 7.20 9.56 -15.96
N GLU A 452 6.90 10.73 -15.39
CA GLU A 452 7.26 12.02 -15.99
C GLU A 452 8.75 12.08 -16.32
N ARG A 453 9.63 11.71 -15.38
CA ARG A 453 11.08 11.69 -15.60
C ARG A 453 11.55 10.77 -16.74
N GLU A 454 10.82 9.69 -17.02
CA GLU A 454 11.15 8.76 -18.11
C GLU A 454 10.79 9.39 -19.46
N VAL A 455 9.61 10.03 -19.53
CA VAL A 455 9.15 10.77 -20.72
C VAL A 455 10.07 11.97 -21.02
N LEU A 456 10.36 12.80 -20.03
CA LEU A 456 11.25 13.95 -20.22
C LEU A 456 12.68 13.51 -20.56
N GLY A 457 13.16 12.43 -19.94
CA GLY A 457 14.44 11.84 -20.28
C GLY A 457 14.51 11.33 -21.72
N HIS A 458 13.41 10.79 -22.26
CA HIS A 458 13.33 10.38 -23.66
C HIS A 458 13.38 11.59 -24.59
N VAL A 459 12.59 12.64 -24.36
CA VAL A 459 12.59 13.87 -25.18
C VAL A 459 13.94 14.57 -25.14
N ASN A 460 14.58 14.64 -23.97
CA ASN A 460 15.89 15.29 -23.85
C ASN A 460 17.00 14.54 -24.62
N ARG A 461 16.90 13.21 -24.73
CA ARG A 461 17.88 12.38 -25.45
C ARG A 461 17.57 12.25 -26.94
N ASN A 462 16.30 12.31 -27.32
CA ASN A 462 15.84 12.05 -28.67
C ASN A 462 15.09 13.29 -29.18
N ARG A 463 15.61 13.92 -30.24
CA ARG A 463 14.88 14.99 -30.95
C ARG A 463 13.70 14.36 -31.68
N CYS A 464 12.55 14.35 -31.04
CA CYS A 464 11.33 13.70 -31.51
C CYS A 464 10.16 14.67 -31.50
N THR A 465 9.16 14.38 -32.33
CA THR A 465 7.85 15.01 -32.32
C THR A 465 6.99 14.44 -31.19
N MET A 466 5.88 15.11 -30.86
CA MET A 466 4.86 14.59 -29.94
C MET A 466 4.41 13.17 -30.31
N LYS A 467 4.13 12.96 -31.60
CA LYS A 467 3.64 11.68 -32.11
C LYS A 467 4.66 10.57 -31.92
N GLU A 468 5.92 10.82 -32.29
CA GLU A 468 7.00 9.83 -32.14
C GLU A 468 7.24 9.45 -30.68
N ALA A 469 7.21 10.42 -29.76
CA ALA A 469 7.34 10.15 -28.33
C ALA A 469 6.18 9.30 -27.81
N VAL A 470 4.94 9.64 -28.16
CA VAL A 470 3.74 8.88 -27.77
C VAL A 470 3.78 7.47 -28.34
N ASP A 471 4.05 7.32 -29.64
CA ASP A 471 4.12 6.01 -30.31
C ASP A 471 5.20 5.13 -29.68
N PHE A 472 6.36 5.69 -29.33
CA PHE A 472 7.43 4.99 -28.61
C PHE A 472 6.93 4.41 -27.28
N PHE A 473 6.31 5.22 -26.42
CA PHE A 473 5.86 4.76 -25.11
C PHE A 473 4.69 3.79 -25.18
N VAL A 474 3.75 3.98 -26.11
CA VAL A 474 2.64 3.04 -26.34
C VAL A 474 3.19 1.68 -26.78
N GLN A 475 4.12 1.65 -27.73
CA GLN A 475 4.75 0.42 -28.17
C GLN A 475 5.57 -0.25 -27.06
N HIS A 476 6.37 0.54 -26.32
CA HIS A 476 7.22 0.02 -25.24
C HIS A 476 6.41 -0.55 -24.07
N ALA A 477 5.22 0.00 -23.82
CA ALA A 477 4.28 -0.49 -22.82
C ALA A 477 3.32 -1.57 -23.36
N GLY A 478 3.57 -2.15 -24.53
CA GLY A 478 2.74 -3.23 -25.08
C GLY A 478 1.31 -2.84 -25.42
N GLY A 479 1.02 -1.56 -25.66
CA GLY A 479 -0.34 -1.08 -25.92
C GLY A 479 -1.18 -0.86 -24.66
N LYS A 480 -0.57 -0.81 -23.47
CA LYS A 480 -1.25 -0.54 -22.20
C LYS A 480 -2.13 0.72 -22.29
N GLN A 481 -3.40 0.58 -21.90
CA GLN A 481 -4.38 1.67 -21.84
C GLN A 481 -3.88 2.84 -20.96
N GLY A 482 -4.29 4.07 -21.28
CA GLY A 482 -3.92 5.26 -20.50
C GLY A 482 -2.51 5.80 -20.75
N VAL A 483 -1.62 5.04 -21.42
CA VAL A 483 -0.24 5.46 -21.73
C VAL A 483 -0.25 6.67 -22.66
N LYS A 484 -1.06 6.62 -23.72
CA LYS A 484 -1.19 7.72 -24.68
C LYS A 484 -1.61 9.01 -23.97
N GLU A 485 -2.70 8.96 -23.21
CA GLU A 485 -3.27 10.12 -22.51
C GLU A 485 -2.29 10.70 -21.48
N LYS A 486 -1.59 9.83 -20.74
CA LYS A 486 -0.58 10.22 -19.74
C LYS A 486 0.63 10.89 -20.38
N VAL A 487 1.18 10.31 -21.45
CA VAL A 487 2.36 10.86 -22.14
C VAL A 487 2.01 12.19 -22.82
N GLU A 488 0.87 12.27 -23.51
CA GLU A 488 0.38 13.52 -24.09
C GLU A 488 0.21 14.62 -23.03
N GLU A 489 -0.36 14.30 -21.86
CA GLU A 489 -0.50 15.25 -20.75
C GLU A 489 0.85 15.78 -20.26
N ILE A 490 1.81 14.88 -20.00
CA ILE A 490 3.16 15.25 -19.54
C ILE A 490 3.81 16.19 -20.55
N LEU A 491 3.77 15.85 -21.84
CA LEU A 491 4.44 16.60 -22.89
C LEU A 491 3.79 17.98 -23.09
N ARG A 492 2.45 18.08 -23.10
CA ARG A 492 1.76 19.38 -23.14
C ARG A 492 2.16 20.29 -21.97
N ARG A 493 2.35 19.70 -20.79
CA ARG A 493 2.71 20.45 -19.58
C ARG A 493 4.18 20.86 -19.57
N LYS A 494 5.10 20.00 -20.02
CA LYS A 494 6.55 20.13 -19.79
C LYS A 494 7.42 20.33 -21.04
N ALA A 495 6.84 20.33 -22.24
CA ALA A 495 7.56 20.57 -23.49
C ALA A 495 6.83 21.58 -24.38
N ASP A 496 7.61 22.33 -25.16
CA ASP A 496 7.15 23.19 -26.25
C ASP A 496 7.53 22.55 -27.59
N GLU A 497 6.77 22.87 -28.63
CA GLU A 497 7.04 22.45 -29.99
C GLU A 497 7.82 23.54 -30.73
N THR A 498 8.95 23.18 -31.36
CA THR A 498 9.72 24.11 -32.20
C THR A 498 9.03 24.32 -33.54
N GLU A 499 9.50 25.31 -34.31
CA GLU A 499 9.04 25.51 -35.70
C GLU A 499 9.20 24.26 -36.59
N SER A 500 10.17 23.40 -36.27
CA SER A 500 10.40 22.13 -36.97
C SER A 500 9.52 20.97 -36.47
N GLY A 501 8.58 21.22 -35.55
CA GLY A 501 7.68 20.20 -34.98
C GLY A 501 8.31 19.30 -33.90
N THR A 502 9.56 19.57 -33.51
CA THR A 502 10.27 18.76 -32.51
C THR A 502 10.02 19.31 -31.11
N LEU A 503 9.97 18.43 -30.12
CA LEU A 503 9.78 18.81 -28.73
C LEU A 503 11.08 19.31 -28.09
N VAL A 504 10.96 20.37 -27.31
CA VAL A 504 12.01 20.89 -26.42
C VAL A 504 11.40 21.08 -25.04
N LEU A 505 12.14 20.68 -23.99
CA LEU A 505 11.65 20.81 -22.62
C LEU A 505 11.52 22.28 -22.22
N LYS A 506 10.42 22.60 -21.54
CA LYS A 506 10.21 23.90 -20.89
C LYS A 506 11.27 24.10 -19.81
N ARG A 507 11.76 25.33 -19.70
CA ARG A 507 12.75 25.71 -18.69
C ARG A 507 12.15 25.84 -17.30
#